data_AF-A0A560DQF2-F1
#
_entry.id   AF-A0A560DQF2-F1
#
_cell.length_a   1.000
_cell.length_b   1.000
_cell.length_c   1.000
_cell.angle_alpha   90.00
_cell.angle_beta   90.00
_cell.angle_gamma   90.00
#
_symmetry.space_group_name_H-M   'P 1'
#
loop_
_entity.id
_entity.type
_entity.pdbx_description
1 polymer ?
#
loop_
_entity_poly.entity_id
_entity_poly.type
_entity_poly.pdbx_seq_one_letter_code
_entity_poly.pdbx_strand_id
1 'polypeptide(L)' 'MPEPPDVSRERRLRHVVPAGQFAFLAPCSAELAAAVPRICTDVPAGFDRAAFHRAFNAAVVQYFRGQPSDH' A
#
# COMPACT_ATOMS: atom_id res chain seq x y z
N MET A 1 25.39 22.61 -22.64
CA MET A 1 24.07 22.02 -22.34
C MET A 1 24.32 20.75 -21.54
N PRO A 2 23.98 20.70 -20.26
CA PRO A 2 24.05 19.44 -19.51
C PRO A 2 23.02 18.45 -20.09
N GLU A 3 23.38 17.19 -20.20
CA GLU A 3 22.46 16.13 -20.63
C GLU A 3 21.35 15.90 -19.58
N PRO A 4 20.12 15.54 -20.00
CA PRO A 4 19.05 15.22 -19.06
C PRO A 4 19.43 13.98 -18.24
N PRO A 5 19.03 13.90 -16.95
CA PRO A 5 19.30 12.73 -16.13
C PRO A 5 18.65 11.48 -16.73
N ASP A 6 19.39 10.36 -16.75
CA ASP A 6 18.88 9.06 -17.21
C ASP A 6 17.89 8.48 -16.19
N VAL A 7 16.59 8.66 -16.46
CA VAL A 7 15.48 8.19 -15.62
C VAL A 7 15.30 6.66 -15.67
N SER A 8 16.06 5.94 -16.50
CA SER A 8 15.91 4.50 -16.72
C SER A 8 16.42 3.66 -15.54
N ARG A 9 17.33 4.21 -14.72
CA ARG A 9 17.98 3.50 -13.61
C ARG A 9 17.26 3.65 -12.25
N GLU A 10 16.44 4.67 -12.07
CA GLU A 10 15.62 4.91 -10.87
C GLU A 10 14.26 4.18 -10.85
N ARG A 11 13.88 3.50 -11.95
CA ARG A 11 12.54 2.94 -12.14
C ARG A 11 12.28 1.61 -11.42
N ARG A 12 12.88 1.40 -10.24
CA ARG A 12 12.69 0.19 -9.42
C ARG A 12 12.36 0.45 -7.94
N LEU A 13 11.86 1.65 -7.61
CA LEU A 13 11.50 2.00 -6.23
C LEU A 13 9.98 2.01 -5.95
N ARG A 14 9.13 1.65 -6.92
CA ARG A 14 7.67 1.69 -6.75
C ARG A 14 7.03 0.34 -7.05
N HIS A 15 6.31 -0.18 -6.07
CA HIS A 15 5.43 -1.35 -6.21
C HIS A 15 3.99 -0.85 -6.38
N VAL A 16 3.33 -1.22 -7.47
CA VAL A 16 1.94 -0.86 -7.74
C VAL A 16 1.04 -2.00 -7.29
N VAL A 17 0.05 -1.69 -6.46
CA VAL A 17 -0.97 -2.62 -5.99
C VAL A 17 -2.30 -2.21 -6.64
N PRO A 18 -3.11 -3.13 -7.17
CA PRO A 18 -4.42 -2.83 -7.75
C PRO A 18 -5.45 -2.57 -6.64
N ALA A 19 -5.21 -1.53 -5.85
CA ALA A 19 -6.01 -1.14 -4.70
C ALA A 19 -6.35 0.35 -4.78
N GLY A 20 -7.42 0.76 -4.08
CA GLY A 20 -7.71 2.17 -3.88
C GLY A 20 -6.63 2.85 -3.04
N GLN A 21 -6.57 4.17 -3.16
CA GLN A 21 -5.57 4.99 -2.45
C GLN A 21 -5.60 4.79 -0.92
N PHE A 22 -6.75 4.44 -0.36
CA PHE A 22 -6.98 4.29 1.08
C PHE A 22 -6.86 2.84 1.58
N ALA A 23 -6.33 1.93 0.77
CA ALA A 23 -6.21 0.50 1.13
C ALA A 23 -5.26 0.20 2.30
N PHE A 24 -4.50 1.19 2.79
CA PHE A 24 -3.68 1.09 4.01
C PHE A 24 -4.46 1.42 5.29
N LEU A 25 -5.64 2.02 5.19
CA LEU A 25 -6.52 2.19 6.34
C LEU A 25 -7.11 0.84 6.72
N ALA A 26 -7.31 0.60 8.02
CA ALA A 26 -7.95 -0.62 8.49
C ALA A 26 -9.23 -0.93 7.71
N PRO A 27 -9.54 -2.22 7.43
CA PRO A 27 -10.74 -2.58 6.69
C PRO A 27 -12.00 -1.93 7.30
N CYS A 28 -12.80 -1.28 6.45
CA CYS A 28 -14.02 -0.62 6.88
C CYS A 28 -15.05 -1.65 7.35
N SER A 29 -15.89 -1.28 8.33
CA SER A 29 -17.13 -2.04 8.60
C SER A 29 -18.10 -1.90 7.42
N ALA A 30 -19.13 -2.74 7.36
CA ALA A 30 -20.15 -2.68 6.33
C ALA A 30 -20.89 -1.32 6.34
N GLU A 31 -21.19 -0.79 7.52
CA GLU A 31 -21.88 0.49 7.71
C GLU A 31 -21.02 1.66 7.21
N LEU A 32 -19.73 1.66 7.55
CA LEU A 32 -18.81 2.71 7.09
C LEU A 32 -18.57 2.62 5.58
N ALA A 33 -18.53 1.41 5.02
CA ALA A 33 -18.41 1.21 3.59
C ALA A 33 -19.63 1.75 2.82
N ALA A 34 -20.84 1.58 3.38
CA ALA A 34 -22.05 2.17 2.83
C ALA A 34 -22.07 3.71 2.98
N ALA A 35 -21.61 4.24 4.11
CA ALA A 35 -21.63 5.68 4.40
C ALA A 35 -20.56 6.46 3.61
N VAL A 36 -19.38 5.89 3.38
CA VAL A 36 -18.25 6.60 2.72
C VAL A 36 -17.57 5.72 1.64
N PRO A 37 -18.25 5.43 0.51
CA PRO A 37 -17.73 4.52 -0.51
C PRO A 37 -16.38 4.96 -1.09
N ARG A 38 -16.15 6.27 -1.24
CA ARG A 38 -14.88 6.85 -1.75
C ARG A 38 -13.64 6.36 -0.99
N ILE A 39 -13.76 6.10 0.31
CA ILE A 39 -12.65 5.66 1.16
C ILE A 39 -12.61 4.13 1.24
N CYS A 40 -13.80 3.52 1.27
CA CYS A 40 -13.96 2.11 1.61
C CYS A 40 -14.05 1.16 0.41
N THR A 41 -14.07 1.67 -0.83
CA THR A 41 -14.09 0.85 -2.04
C THR A 41 -12.80 1.01 -2.84
N ASP A 42 -12.44 -0.03 -3.60
CA ASP A 42 -11.24 -0.09 -4.43
C ASP A 42 -11.60 -0.22 -5.90
N VAL A 43 -10.72 0.29 -6.76
CA VAL A 43 -10.87 0.21 -8.23
C VAL A 43 -9.60 -0.41 -8.81
N PRO A 44 -9.69 -1.50 -9.59
CA PRO A 44 -10.92 -2.24 -9.92
C PRO A 44 -11.51 -2.97 -8.69
N ALA A 45 -12.81 -3.29 -8.76
CA ALA A 45 -13.51 -3.99 -7.69
C ALA A 45 -12.91 -5.39 -7.44
N GLY A 46 -13.09 -5.92 -6.23
CA GLY A 46 -12.63 -7.26 -5.85
C GLY A 46 -11.28 -7.30 -5.12
N PHE A 47 -10.70 -6.16 -4.77
CA PHE A 47 -9.52 -6.11 -3.91
C PHE A 47 -9.86 -6.58 -2.49
N ASP A 48 -9.21 -7.66 -2.03
CA ASP A 48 -9.35 -8.14 -0.65
C ASP A 48 -8.44 -7.36 0.30
N ARG A 49 -8.99 -6.27 0.87
CA ARG A 49 -8.28 -5.46 1.87
C ARG A 49 -7.82 -6.29 3.06
N ALA A 50 -8.62 -7.25 3.53
CA ALA A 50 -8.26 -8.02 4.71
C ALA A 50 -7.04 -8.92 4.43
N ALA A 51 -6.99 -9.58 3.27
CA ALA A 51 -5.82 -10.36 2.85
C ALA A 51 -4.58 -9.47 2.65
N PHE A 52 -4.74 -8.30 2.04
CA PHE A 52 -3.67 -7.32 1.88
C PHE A 52 -3.07 -6.92 3.23
N HIS A 53 -3.90 -6.53 4.20
CA HIS A 53 -3.45 -6.14 5.53
C HIS A 53 -2.72 -7.27 6.26
N ARG A 54 -3.19 -8.52 6.15
CA ARG A 54 -2.48 -9.67 6.74
C ARG A 54 -1.07 -9.81 6.18
N ALA A 55 -0.92 -9.76 4.86
CA ALA A 55 0.37 -9.90 4.20
C ALA A 55 1.29 -8.69 4.46
N PHE A 56 0.76 -7.48 4.31
CA PHE A 56 1.50 -6.23 4.51
C PHE A 56 2.00 -6.10 5.95
N ASN A 57 1.14 -6.31 6.95
CA ASN A 57 1.54 -6.21 8.35
C ASN A 57 2.64 -7.22 8.71
N ALA A 58 2.56 -8.46 8.19
CA ALA A 58 3.60 -9.46 8.41
C ALA A 58 4.95 -9.01 7.80
N ALA A 59 4.94 -8.42 6.60
CA ALA A 59 6.13 -7.88 5.96
C ALA A 59 6.74 -6.70 6.74
N VAL A 60 5.92 -5.78 7.22
CA VAL A 60 6.36 -4.63 8.03
C VAL A 60 7.01 -5.10 9.34
N VAL A 61 6.41 -6.07 10.03
CA VAL A 61 6.99 -6.64 11.25
C VAL A 61 8.34 -7.32 10.96
N GLN A 62 8.44 -8.10 9.88
CA GLN A 62 9.70 -8.74 9.48
C GLN A 62 10.79 -7.71 9.18
N TYR A 63 10.43 -6.62 8.48
CA TYR A 63 11.35 -5.54 8.18
C TYR A 63 11.94 -4.93 9.45
N PHE A 64 11.11 -4.55 10.42
CA PHE A 64 11.59 -3.92 11.65
C PHE A 64 12.37 -4.88 12.56
N ARG A 65 12.09 -6.19 12.53
CA ARG A 65 12.89 -7.18 13.27
C ARG A 65 14.32 -7.33 12.74
N GLY A 66 14.55 -7.05 11.46
CA GLY A 66 15.87 -7.09 10.84
C GLY A 66 16.64 -5.77 10.94
N GLN A 67 16.00 -4.71 11.44
CA GLN A 67 16.65 -3.41 11.67
C GLN A 67 17.36 -3.43 13.02
N PRO A 68 18.57 -2.88 13.13
CA PRO A 68 19.16 -2.58 14.42
C PRO A 68 18.25 -1.61 15.16
N SER A 69 17.88 -1.94 16.39
CA SER A 69 17.19 -1.02 17.29
C SER A 69 18.19 0.07 17.70
N ASP A 70 18.28 1.15 16.94
CA ASP A 70 19.03 2.34 17.35
C ASP A 70 18.18 3.07 18.40
N HIS A 71 18.35 2.67 19.67
CA HIS A 71 17.89 3.40 20.85
C HIS A 71 19.11 3.89 21.62
#